data_AF-A0A7J5AX98-F1
#
_entry.id   AF-A0A7J5AX98-F1
#
_cell.length_a   1.000
_cell.length_b   1.000
_cell.length_c   1.000
_cell.angle_alpha   90.00
_cell.angle_beta   90.00
_cell.angle_gamma   90.00
#
_symmetry.space_group_name_H-M   'P 1'
#
loop_
_entity.id
_entity.type
_entity.pdbx_description
1 polymer ?
#
loop_
_entity_poly.entity_id
_entity_poly.type
_entity_poly.pdbx_seq_one_letter_code
_entity_poly.pdbx_strand_id
1 'polypeptide(L)'
;MILGMGRPSKGERDAIMAKPAMPLAKVIRANAEASGYTNGDYITKLVAEALGMPEYAPKPDKADHGATQLPLETEAHSAAA
;
A
#
# COMPACT_ATOMS: atom_id res chain seq x y z
N MET A 1 15.29 11.27 -23.75
CA MET A 1 14.83 9.87 -23.73
C MET A 1 14.54 9.51 -22.28
N ILE A 2 13.28 9.52 -21.84
CA ILE A 2 12.90 9.06 -20.50
C ILE A 2 12.33 7.65 -20.69
N LEU A 3 13.22 6.66 -20.61
CA LEU A 3 12.86 5.24 -20.59
C LEU A 3 12.08 5.00 -19.29
N GLY A 4 10.93 4.33 -19.36
CA GLY A 4 10.05 4.05 -18.24
C GLY A 4 10.75 3.28 -17.11
N MET A 5 11.31 4.02 -16.15
CA MET A 5 11.89 3.44 -14.95
C MET A 5 10.74 3.05 -14.02
N GLY A 6 10.52 1.74 -13.85
CA GLY A 6 9.50 1.23 -12.92
C GLY A 6 9.72 1.77 -11.50
N ARG A 7 8.68 1.69 -10.65
CA ARG A 7 8.78 2.13 -9.25
C ARG A 7 9.99 1.42 -8.60
N PRO A 8 10.94 2.16 -8.00
CA PRO A 8 12.09 1.56 -7.34
C PRO A 8 11.65 0.50 -6.33
N SER A 9 12.38 -0.63 -6.29
CA SER A 9 12.16 -1.65 -5.28
C SER A 9 12.25 -1.02 -3.89
N LYS A 10 11.34 -1.40 -2.99
CA LYS A 10 11.30 -0.92 -1.61
C LYS A 10 12.43 -1.49 -0.73
N GLY A 11 13.38 -2.22 -1.32
CA GLY A 11 14.48 -2.92 -0.64
C GLY A 11 14.08 -4.33 -0.20
N GLU A 12 14.99 -4.99 0.53
CA GLU A 12 14.75 -6.30 1.13
C GLU A 12 13.73 -6.16 2.29
N ARG A 13 12.60 -6.87 2.19
CA ARG A 13 11.51 -6.83 3.18
C ARG A 13 10.83 -8.19 3.27
N ASP A 14 10.35 -8.54 4.46
CA ASP A 14 9.51 -9.71 4.67
C ASP A 14 8.02 -9.40 4.43
N ALA A 15 7.27 -10.40 3.99
CA ALA A 15 5.84 -10.29 3.67
C ALA A 15 4.99 -10.73 4.86
N ILE A 16 4.63 -9.78 5.73
CA ILE A 16 3.75 -10.03 6.89
C ILE A 16 2.30 -9.63 6.54
N MET A 17 1.37 -10.57 6.60
CA MET A 17 -0.07 -10.34 6.39
C MET A 17 -0.81 -10.24 7.73
N ALA A 18 -1.46 -9.10 7.98
CA ALA A 18 -2.31 -8.89 9.16
C ALA A 18 -3.81 -8.95 8.79
N LYS A 19 -4.61 -9.62 9.63
CA LYS A 19 -6.08 -9.68 9.50
C LYS A 19 -6.77 -9.22 10.80
N PRO A 20 -6.72 -7.92 11.14
CA PRO A 20 -7.33 -7.41 12.37
C PRO A 20 -8.87 -7.47 12.31
N ALA A 21 -9.52 -7.44 13.48
CA ALA A 21 -10.97 -7.34 13.56
C ALA A 21 -11.49 -6.07 12.84
N MET A 22 -12.69 -6.16 12.26
CA MET A 22 -13.29 -5.09 11.44
C MET A 22 -13.28 -3.69 12.07
N PRO A 23 -13.61 -3.51 13.37
CA PRO A 23 -13.55 -2.19 14.01
C PRO A 23 -12.13 -1.60 13.99
N LEU A 24 -11.12 -2.40 14.31
CA LEU A 24 -9.72 -1.98 14.29
C LEU A 24 -9.25 -1.69 12.86
N ALA A 25 -9.63 -2.53 11.90
CA ALA A 25 -9.31 -2.31 10.48
C ALA A 25 -9.84 -0.96 9.96
N LYS A 26 -11.03 -0.53 10.42
CA LYS A 26 -11.61 0.77 10.06
C LYS A 26 -10.77 1.93 10.59
N VAL A 27 -10.33 1.86 11.85
CA VAL A 27 -9.48 2.89 12.48
C VAL A 27 -8.12 2.96 11.79
N ILE A 28 -7.50 1.80 11.51
CA ILE A 28 -6.22 1.72 10.79
C ILE A 28 -6.32 2.42 9.43
N ARG A 29 -7.35 2.10 8.63
CA ARG A 29 -7.55 2.70 7.31
C ARG A 29 -7.68 4.23 7.38
N ALA A 30 -8.54 4.72 8.27
CA ALA A 30 -8.78 6.15 8.41
C ALA A 30 -7.49 6.91 8.80
N ASN A 31 -6.72 6.36 9.73
CA ASN A 31 -5.48 7.00 10.18
C ASN A 31 -4.36 6.91 9.14
N ALA A 32 -4.27 5.79 8.42
CA ALA A 32 -3.31 5.59 7.34
C ALA A 32 -3.55 6.63 6.23
N GLU A 33 -4.80 6.78 5.79
CA GLU A 33 -5.21 7.78 4.80
C GLU A 33 -4.90 9.20 5.27
N ALA A 34 -5.30 9.57 6.49
CA ALA A 34 -5.03 10.90 7.06
C ALA A 34 -3.53 11.22 7.19
N SER A 35 -2.69 10.20 7.30
CA SER A 35 -1.24 10.33 7.49
C SER A 35 -0.44 10.11 6.20
N GLY A 36 -1.09 9.85 5.06
CA GLY A 36 -0.41 9.58 3.79
C GLY A 36 0.36 8.25 3.76
N TYR A 37 -0.16 7.22 4.43
CA TYR A 37 0.41 5.88 4.46
C TYR A 37 -0.51 4.85 3.82
N THR A 38 0.08 3.79 3.27
CA THR A 38 -0.67 2.56 3.01
C THR A 38 -1.04 1.88 4.32
N ASN A 39 -2.05 1.01 4.33
CA ASN A 39 -2.44 0.28 5.55
C ASN A 39 -1.26 -0.52 6.14
N GLY A 40 -0.48 -1.18 5.29
CA GLY A 40 0.69 -1.93 5.70
C GLY A 40 1.78 -1.02 6.28
N ASP A 41 2.11 0.06 5.58
CA ASP A 41 3.13 1.00 6.06
C ASP A 41 2.71 1.69 7.39
N TYR A 42 1.42 2.00 7.55
CA TYR A 42 0.90 2.55 8.80
C TYR A 42 1.01 1.56 9.97
N ILE A 43 0.68 0.28 9.76
CA ILE A 43 0.86 -0.76 10.77
C ILE A 43 2.34 -0.91 11.12
N THR A 44 3.22 -0.97 10.12
CA THR A 44 4.67 -1.08 10.34
C THR A 44 5.20 0.11 11.13
N LYS A 45 4.74 1.32 10.83
CA LYS A 45 5.09 2.53 11.60
C LYS A 45 4.71 2.37 13.08
N LEU A 46 3.47 1.98 13.38
CA LEU A 46 3.01 1.79 14.76
C LEU A 46 3.81 0.72 15.50
N VAL A 47 4.13 -0.40 14.84
CA VAL A 47 4.91 -1.49 15.42
C VAL A 47 6.36 -1.06 15.68
N ALA A 48 6.99 -0.37 14.72
CA ALA A 48 8.33 0.17 14.86
C ALA A 48 8.42 1.13 16.06
N GLU A 49 7.45 2.04 16.21
CA GLU A 49 7.37 2.95 17.37
C GLU A 49 7.16 2.18 18.68
N ALA A 50 6.21 1.23 18.71
CA ALA A 50 5.89 0.46 19.91
C ALA A 50 7.03 -0.44 20.39
N LEU A 51 7.88 -0.91 19.47
CA LEU A 51 9.06 -1.73 19.77
C LEU A 51 10.33 -0.90 20.02
N GLY A 52 10.25 0.43 19.96
CA GLY A 52 11.42 1.29 20.15
C GLY A 52 12.43 1.25 19.00
N MET A 53 11.95 0.97 17.78
CA MET A 53 12.73 0.82 16.55
C MET A 53 12.32 1.86 15.46
N PRO A 54 12.24 3.17 15.78
CA PRO A 54 11.67 4.18 14.89
C PRO A 54 12.42 4.36 13.56
N GLU A 55 13.70 3.99 13.50
CA GLU A 55 14.53 4.03 12.29
C GLU A 55 14.03 3.08 11.18
N TYR A 56 13.23 2.08 11.54
CA TYR A 56 12.58 1.17 10.59
C TYR A 56 11.17 1.61 10.21
N ALA A 57 10.67 2.74 10.74
CA ALA A 57 9.37 3.27 10.35
C ALA A 57 9.40 3.73 8.87
N PRO A 58 8.39 3.37 8.07
CA PRO A 58 8.31 3.81 6.69
C PRO A 58 8.10 5.32 6.62
N LYS A 59 8.59 5.91 5.53
CA LYS A 59 8.28 7.30 5.17
C LYS A 59 6.86 7.35 4.57
N PRO A 60 6.11 8.44 4.76
CA PRO A 60 4.81 8.61 4.11
C PRO A 60 4.97 8.45 2.60
N ASP A 61 4.10 7.68 1.97
CA ASP A 61 4.04 7.64 0.52
C ASP A 61 3.39 8.96 0.10
N LYS A 62 4.15 9.84 -0.58
CA LYS A 62 3.52 10.95 -1.30
C LYS A 62 2.56 10.32 -2.28
N ALA A 63 1.29 10.71 -2.20
CA ALA A 63 0.19 10.14 -2.96
C ALA A 63 0.42 10.23 -4.49
N ASP A 64 1.17 9.30 -5.07
CA ASP A 64 1.04 8.91 -6.48
C ASP A 64 -0.14 7.93 -6.60
N HIS A 65 -1.30 8.34 -6.07
CA HIS A 65 -2.59 7.70 -6.36
C HIS A 65 -3.10 8.08 -7.76
N GLY A 66 -2.27 8.71 -8.59
CA GLY A 66 -2.47 8.81 -10.04
C GLY A 66 -2.19 7.47 -10.71
N ALA A 67 -2.85 6.39 -10.29
CA ALA A 67 -2.99 5.24 -11.16
C ALA A 67 -3.83 5.73 -12.34
N THR A 68 -3.18 6.01 -13.47
CA THR A 68 -3.85 6.24 -14.74
C THR A 68 -4.79 5.07 -14.95
N GLN A 69 -6.10 5.31 -14.82
CA GLN A 69 -7.11 4.30 -15.04
C GLN A 69 -7.04 3.95 -16.53
N LEU A 70 -6.44 2.80 -16.83
CA LEU A 70 -6.37 2.29 -18.18
C LEU A 70 -7.81 1.92 -18.62
N PRO A 71 -8.26 2.30 -19.82
CA PRO A 71 -9.54 1.87 -20.34
C PRO A 71 -9.60 0.35 -20.35
N LEU A 72 -10.63 -0.24 -19.73
CA LEU A 72 -10.91 -1.66 -19.87
C LEU A 72 -11.59 -1.84 -21.23
N GLU A 73 -10.91 -2.49 -22.17
CA GLU A 73 -11.56 -2.98 -23.39
C GLU A 73 -12.49 -4.13 -23.00
N THR A 74 -13.79 -3.87 -22.95
CA THR A 74 -14.84 -4.88 -22.82
C THR A 74 -14.92 -5.71 -24.12
N GLU A 75 -13.94 -6.57 -24.35
CA GLU A 75 -14.06 -7.65 -25.34
C GLU A 75 -14.78 -8.82 -24.66
N ALA A 76 -15.98 -9.11 -25.17
CA ALA A 76 -16.87 -10.15 -24.70
C ALA A 76 -16.24 -11.54 -24.89
N HIS A 77 -15.44 -12.00 -23.92
CA HIS A 77 -15.18 -13.43 -23.75
C HIS A 77 -16.41 -14.10 -23.14
N SER A 78 -17.47 -14.19 -23.94
CA SER A 78 -18.58 -15.11 -23.72
C SER A 78 -18.63 -16.10 -24.88
N ALA A 79 -18.92 -17.35 -24.53
CA ALA A 79 -19.13 -18.51 -25.38
C ALA A 79 -17.87 -19.29 -25.83
N ALA A 80 -17.38 -20.14 -24.92
CA ALA A 80 -17.06 -21.52 -25.27
C ALA A 80 -17.84 -22.42 -24.31
N ALA A 81 -19.02 -22.86 -24.76
CA ALA A 81 -19.80 -23.97 -24.23
C ALA A 81 -19.96 -24.99 -25.35
#